data_AF-A0A6I2YN46-F1
#
_entry.id   AF-A0A6I2YN46-F1
#
_cell.length_a   1.000
_cell.length_b   1.000
_cell.length_c   1.000
_cell.angle_alpha   90.00
_cell.angle_beta   90.00
_cell.angle_gamma   90.00
#
_symmetry.space_group_name_H-M   'P 1'
#
loop_
_entity.id
_entity.type
_entity.pdbx_description
1 polymer ?
#
loop_
_entity_poly.entity_id
_entity_poly.type
_entity_poly.pdbx_seq_one_letter_code
_entity_poly.pdbx_strand_id
1 'polypeptide(L)'
;MTTSPKLDHHNRQTAERIFRHPTSHNIQWHDVLSLLEAVGEGRETTHGSYEIKVGDKLEILHGPMGRDLTEQHVGDVRKVLRHAGITPETLKEHK
;
A
#
# COMPACT_ATOMS: atom_id res chain seq x y z
N MET A 1 7.65 19.63 -8.72
CA MET A 1 6.60 19.18 -9.64
C MET A 1 5.77 18.16 -8.88
N THR A 2 4.65 18.57 -8.27
CA THR A 2 3.84 17.68 -7.42
C THR A 2 2.72 17.12 -8.28
N THR A 3 2.95 15.95 -8.88
CA THR A 3 1.89 15.20 -9.57
C THR A 3 0.87 14.79 -8.51
N SER A 4 -0.34 15.31 -8.62
CA SER A 4 -1.48 14.86 -7.82
C SER A 4 -1.69 13.36 -8.09
N PRO A 5 -1.66 12.48 -7.08
CA PRO A 5 -1.81 11.05 -7.30
C PRO A 5 -3.26 10.75 -7.70
N LYS A 6 -3.52 10.69 -9.01
CA LYS A 6 -4.72 10.03 -9.52
C LYS A 6 -4.51 8.55 -9.34
N LEU A 7 -5.31 7.92 -8.49
CA LEU A 7 -5.29 6.48 -8.25
C LEU A 7 -5.57 5.75 -9.58
N ASP A 8 -4.53 5.23 -10.22
CA ASP A 8 -4.64 4.53 -11.50
C ASP A 8 -5.42 3.22 -11.37
N HIS A 9 -5.95 2.69 -12.48
CA HIS A 9 -6.59 1.38 -12.52
C HIS A 9 -5.70 0.28 -11.92
N HIS A 10 -4.39 0.36 -12.15
CA HIS A 10 -3.42 -0.56 -11.60
C HIS A 10 -3.38 -0.52 -10.05
N ASN A 11 -3.33 0.68 -9.46
CA ASN A 11 -3.33 0.85 -8.00
C ASN A 11 -4.62 0.31 -7.37
N ARG A 12 -5.76 0.50 -8.03
CA ARG A 12 -7.05 -0.07 -7.58
C ARG A 12 -7.03 -1.59 -7.59
N GLN A 13 -6.54 -2.21 -8.67
CA GLN A 13 -6.43 -3.66 -8.75
C GLN A 13 -5.51 -4.24 -7.67
N THR A 14 -4.41 -3.56 -7.37
CA THR A 14 -3.49 -3.94 -6.29
C THR A 14 -4.16 -3.83 -4.93
N ALA A 15 -4.86 -2.75 -4.65
CA ALA A 15 -5.64 -2.62 -3.42
C ALA A 15 -6.70 -3.73 -3.29
N GLU A 16 -7.45 -4.01 -4.35
CA GLU A 16 -8.44 -5.09 -4.36
C GLU A 16 -7.80 -6.45 -4.05
N ARG A 17 -6.61 -6.73 -4.62
CA ARG A 17 -5.84 -7.95 -4.31
C ARG A 17 -5.36 -8.01 -2.87
N ILE A 18 -4.92 -6.89 -2.30
CA ILE A 18 -4.50 -6.79 -0.89
C ILE A 18 -5.68 -7.00 0.04
N PHE A 19 -6.89 -6.53 -0.29
CA PHE A 19 -8.07 -6.66 0.56
C PHE A 19 -8.87 -7.95 0.32
N ARG A 20 -8.70 -8.62 -0.81
CA ARG A 20 -9.37 -9.90 -1.13
C ARG A 20 -8.85 -11.04 -0.25
N HIS A 21 -9.74 -11.99 0.06
CA HIS A 21 -9.37 -13.25 0.72
C HIS A 21 -9.93 -14.44 -0.09
N PRO A 22 -9.13 -15.48 -0.39
CA PRO A 22 -7.71 -15.65 -0.07
C PRO A 22 -6.82 -14.59 -0.75
N THR A 23 -5.68 -14.30 -0.11
CA THR A 23 -4.70 -13.33 -0.61
C THR A 23 -4.13 -13.83 -1.95
N SER A 24 -4.04 -12.96 -2.95
CA SER A 24 -3.51 -13.36 -4.26
C SER A 24 -2.01 -13.65 -4.18
N HIS A 25 -1.59 -14.83 -4.64
CA HIS A 25 -0.18 -15.22 -4.75
C HIS A 25 0.52 -14.53 -5.93
N ASN A 26 0.51 -13.20 -6.02
CA ASN A 26 1.31 -12.44 -7.00
C ASN A 26 1.21 -10.92 -6.76
N ILE A 27 1.36 -10.47 -5.51
CA ILE A 27 1.39 -9.04 -5.20
C ILE A 27 2.85 -8.64 -5.15
N GLN A 28 3.28 -7.72 -6.01
CA GLN A 28 4.65 -7.25 -5.99
C GLN A 28 4.79 -6.06 -5.04
N TRP A 29 5.93 -5.97 -4.38
CA TRP A 29 6.26 -4.88 -3.46
C TRP A 29 6.17 -3.52 -4.15
N HIS A 30 6.67 -3.45 -5.38
CA HIS A 30 6.51 -2.29 -6.25
C HIS A 30 5.06 -1.80 -6.36
N ASP A 31 4.09 -2.70 -6.59
CA ASP A 31 2.69 -2.32 -6.75
C ASP A 31 2.13 -1.74 -5.43
N VAL A 32 2.57 -2.29 -4.30
CA VAL A 32 2.21 -1.80 -2.97
C VAL A 32 2.79 -0.42 -2.73
N LEU A 33 4.06 -0.19 -3.07
CA LEU A 33 4.70 1.11 -2.97
C LEU A 33 3.93 2.15 -3.78
N SER A 34 3.60 1.86 -5.04
CA SER A 34 2.80 2.76 -5.89
C SER A 34 1.40 3.02 -5.34
N LEU A 35 0.78 2.06 -4.65
CA LEU A 35 -0.47 2.29 -3.93
C LEU A 35 -0.28 3.21 -2.71
N LEU A 36 0.77 2.98 -1.92
CA LEU A 36 1.07 3.76 -0.72
C LEU A 36 1.37 5.23 -1.07
N GLU A 37 2.18 5.46 -2.10
CA GLU A 37 2.45 6.81 -2.63
C GLU A 37 1.21 7.48 -3.21
N ALA A 38 0.20 6.70 -3.63
CA ALA A 38 -1.04 7.27 -4.13
C ALA A 38 -1.99 7.73 -3.02
N VAL A 39 -1.89 7.14 -1.82
CA VAL A 39 -2.77 7.46 -0.68
C VAL A 39 -2.10 8.34 0.37
N GLY A 40 -0.78 8.51 0.31
CA GLY A 40 -0.01 9.26 1.28
C GLY A 40 1.42 9.52 0.83
N GLU A 41 2.26 9.97 1.76
CA GLU A 41 3.67 10.24 1.52
C GLU A 41 4.51 9.08 2.05
N GLY A 42 5.02 8.25 1.14
CA GLY A 42 5.86 7.12 1.49
C GLY A 42 7.34 7.38 1.25
N ARG A 43 8.20 6.83 2.11
CA ARG A 43 9.67 6.90 1.98
C ARG A 43 10.32 5.56 2.32
N GLU A 44 11.25 5.13 1.48
CA GLU A 44 12.14 4.03 1.79
C GLU A 44 13.18 4.48 2.83
N THR A 45 13.36 3.66 3.87
CA THR A 45 14.40 3.88 4.88
C THR A 45 15.61 3.02 4.56
N THR A 46 16.76 3.41 5.13
CA THR A 46 18.05 2.75 4.93
C THR A 46 18.09 1.29 5.40
N HIS A 47 17.07 0.81 6.11
CA HIS A 47 17.03 -0.51 6.73
C HIS A 47 16.01 -1.47 6.10
N GLY A 48 15.56 -1.18 4.87
CA GLY A 48 14.59 -2.04 4.16
C GLY A 48 13.15 -1.92 4.68
N SER A 49 12.90 -1.00 5.61
CA SER A 49 11.56 -0.61 6.01
C SER A 49 11.06 0.55 5.16
N TYR A 50 9.75 0.63 4.98
CA TYR A 50 9.07 1.71 4.30
C TYR A 50 8.21 2.47 5.28
N GLU A 51 8.47 3.76 5.45
CA GLU A 51 7.66 4.63 6.27
C GLU A 51 6.59 5.28 5.40
N ILE A 52 5.32 5.13 5.77
CA ILE A 52 4.20 5.75 5.09
C ILE A 52 3.49 6.72 6.03
N LYS A 53 3.33 7.96 5.58
CA LYS A 53 2.56 8.99 6.26
C LYS A 53 1.22 9.19 5.54
N VAL A 54 0.13 8.93 6.26
CA VAL A 54 -1.24 9.15 5.76
C VAL A 54 -1.94 10.13 6.72
N GLY A 55 -2.14 11.37 6.25
CA GLY A 55 -2.60 12.46 7.11
C GLY A 55 -1.60 12.74 8.24
N ASP A 56 -2.07 12.69 9.49
CA ASP A 56 -1.25 12.87 10.69
C ASP A 56 -0.64 11.57 11.26
N LYS A 57 -0.91 10.42 10.61
CA LYS A 57 -0.41 9.12 11.08
C LYS A 57 0.82 8.70 10.28
N LEU A 58 1.84 8.24 11.00
CA LEU A 58 3.05 7.63 10.45
C LEU A 58 3.05 6.14 10.81
N GLU A 59 3.17 5.28 9.80
CA GLU A 59 3.29 3.83 10.00
C GLU A 59 4.51 3.29 9.26
N ILE A 60 5.09 2.23 9.81
CA ILE A 60 6.30 1.59 9.27
C ILE A 60 5.90 0.21 8.78
N LEU A 61 6.19 -0.06 7.52
CA LEU A 61 6.01 -1.35 6.86
C LEU A 61 7.35 -2.01 6.64
N HIS A 62 7.44 -3.30 6.89
CA HIS A 62 8.62 -4.09 6.52
C HIS A 62 8.39 -4.72 5.16
N GLY A 63 9.19 -4.31 4.17
CA GLY A 63 9.13 -4.87 2.83
C GLY A 63 9.69 -6.30 2.80
N PRO A 64 9.26 -7.12 1.83
CA PRO A 64 9.88 -8.42 1.59
C PRO A 64 11.35 -8.24 1.18
N MET A 65 12.20 -9.24 1.45
CA MET A 65 13.58 -9.27 0.92
C MET A 65 13.62 -9.42 -0.62
N GLY A 66 12.54 -9.87 -1.24
CA GLY A 66 12.41 -10.07 -2.68
C GLY A 66 11.38 -9.14 -3.32
N ARG A 67 10.95 -9.46 -4.54
CA ARG A 67 9.96 -8.67 -5.28
C ARG A 67 8.53 -8.94 -4.84
N ASP A 68 8.25 -10.15 -4.37
CA ASP A 68 6.90 -10.63 -4.13
C ASP A 68 6.57 -10.63 -2.63
N LEU A 69 5.37 -10.15 -2.27
CA LEU A 69 4.89 -10.22 -0.91
C LEU A 69 4.45 -11.64 -0.57
N THR A 70 4.77 -12.05 0.65
CA THR A 70 4.14 -13.22 1.28
C THR A 70 2.79 -12.83 1.90
N GLU A 71 1.95 -13.80 2.22
CA GLU A 71 0.66 -13.56 2.88
C GLU A 71 0.79 -12.77 4.19
N GLN A 72 1.89 -12.98 4.94
CA GLN A 72 2.20 -12.22 6.15
C GLN A 72 2.43 -10.74 5.85
N HIS A 73 3.22 -10.42 4.82
CA HIS A 73 3.46 -9.04 4.40
C HIS A 73 2.16 -8.36 3.96
N VAL A 74 1.29 -9.07 3.23
CA VAL A 74 -0.01 -8.52 2.80
C VAL A 74 -0.92 -8.25 4.01
N GLY A 75 -0.90 -9.12 5.01
CA GLY A 75 -1.62 -8.90 6.26
C GLY A 75 -1.15 -7.65 7.01
N ASP A 76 0.17 -7.42 7.05
CA ASP A 76 0.77 -6.25 7.69
C ASP A 76 0.41 -4.95 6.95
N VAL A 77 0.55 -4.95 5.62
CA VAL A 77 0.11 -3.83 4.76
C VAL A 77 -1.37 -3.52 4.95
N ARG A 78 -2.23 -4.54 4.97
CA ARG A 78 -3.67 -4.36 5.18
C ARG A 78 -3.98 -3.74 6.54
N LYS A 79 -3.24 -4.14 7.59
CA LYS A 79 -3.39 -3.62 8.94
C LYS A 79 -3.03 -2.13 9.01
N VAL A 80 -1.89 -1.75 8.44
CA VAL A 80 -1.45 -0.35 8.32
C VAL A 80 -2.47 0.47 7.54
N LEU A 81 -2.85 0.04 6.34
CA LEU A 81 -3.86 0.76 5.55
C LEU A 81 -5.15 0.98 6.35
N ARG A 82 -5.65 -0.05 7.04
CA ARG A 82 -6.84 0.07 7.88
C ARG A 82 -6.66 1.01 9.06
N HIS A 83 -5.49 1.01 9.69
CA HIS A 83 -5.19 1.84 10.83
C HIS A 83 -4.99 3.32 10.45
N ALA A 84 -4.50 3.57 9.24
CA ALA A 84 -4.51 4.85 8.55
C ALA A 84 -5.92 5.32 8.10
N GLY A 85 -6.95 4.47 8.23
CA GLY A 85 -8.31 4.77 7.77
C GLY A 85 -8.52 4.54 6.28
N ILE A 86 -7.54 3.98 5.56
CA ILE A 86 -7.65 3.57 4.17
C ILE A 86 -8.38 2.23 4.09
N THR A 87 -9.45 2.22 3.32
CA THR A 87 -10.32 1.08 3.11
C THR A 87 -10.57 0.90 1.60
N PRO A 88 -10.92 -0.29 1.11
CA PRO A 88 -11.31 -0.49 -0.29
C PRO A 88 -12.48 0.40 -0.73
N GLU A 89 -13.29 0.87 0.22
CA GLU A 89 -14.38 1.82 -0.01
C GLU A 89 -13.86 3.26 -0.18
N THR A 90 -12.94 3.74 0.67
CA THR A 90 -12.30 5.07 0.47
C THR A 90 -11.47 5.14 -0.81
N LEU A 91 -10.89 4.02 -1.25
CA LEU A 91 -10.13 3.94 -2.52
C LEU A 91 -11.03 4.01 -3.76
N LYS A 92 -12.34 3.77 -3.62
CA LYS A 92 -13.29 3.86 -4.74
C LYS A 92 -13.80 5.29 -4.97
N GLU A 93 -13.68 6.19 -4.00
CA GLU A 93 -14.38 7.49 -4.00
C GLU A 93 -13.66 8.63 -4.74
N HIS A 94 -12.48 8.42 -5.33
CA HIS A 94 -11.89 9.40 -6.23
C HIS A 94 -12.48 9.28 -7.65
N LYS A 95 -13.65 9.88 -7.87
CA LYS A 95 -14.28 10.04 -9.19
C LYS A 95 -14.14 11.47 -9.70
#